data_AF-A6GGG8-F1
#
_entry.id   AF-A6GGG8-F1
#
_cell.length_a   1.000
_cell.length_b   1.000
_cell.length_c   1.000
_cell.angle_alpha   90.00
_cell.angle_beta   90.00
_cell.angle_gamma   90.00
#
_symmetry.space_group_name_H-M   'P 1'
#
loop_
_entity.id
_entity.type
_entity.pdbx_description
1 polymer ?
#
loop_
_entity_poly.entity_id
_entity_poly.type
_entity_poly.pdbx_seq_one_letter_code
_entity_poly.pdbx_strand_id
1 'polypeptide(L)'
;MEVIDRASRGYIFNQRIFPELRRDVARVHEGLGPWLQAPLILPELSRAPGGAPHPLSLYSGRMQALVALSGRLGHSEVQRFAVDEVAKAQLEELGAPIDELIHLINIVEAGQRGGADGWGAVRSNLEAMASRPLTSSEGDRFAGLRRERWQLLAALTRHYDDCARGQHSPSQLEGIEALIVSLRGLAERLRACVSAPVEARAFALAVEREAEGAQVLARWLRCRERLPRAPEEPLSHLYTTLAPLIPPGSSPDHAATLLEGWSDLAAVSRQEMAICVIEDFAWAEAWAESVRGRKRLGLFGEDEVVETIERFLLPVWVAELRYSQQRGRLLGGGVEQRTLALLDACAGTAETVAIFDPVPEALRAALNHPMRVGAIDIALPETTAADARVVMQQALRCRPEFQNARFEVRGLALIPAVTVRLRARGGQRQVSTALQGRVRASKRARERVETARWLFARFAR
;
A
#
# COMPACT_ATOMS: atom_id res chain seq x y z
N MET A 1 60.83 -3.78 -28.32
CA MET A 1 59.91 -3.24 -27.29
C MET A 1 60.71 -2.29 -26.43
N GLU A 2 60.54 -0.99 -26.62
CA GLU A 2 61.14 0.00 -25.74
C GLU A 2 60.54 -0.15 -24.33
N VAL A 3 61.42 -0.39 -23.35
CA VAL A 3 61.02 -0.47 -21.95
C VAL A 3 60.77 0.96 -21.49
N ILE A 4 59.50 1.38 -21.47
CA ILE A 4 59.12 2.66 -20.87
C ILE A 4 59.52 2.63 -19.39
N ASP A 5 60.41 3.52 -18.98
CA ASP A 5 60.92 3.57 -17.62
C ASP A 5 59.80 3.92 -16.61
N ARG A 6 60.07 3.68 -15.33
CA ARG A 6 59.08 3.88 -14.25
C ARG A 6 58.56 5.32 -14.18
N ALA A 7 59.43 6.31 -14.38
CA ALA A 7 59.04 7.72 -14.30
C ALA A 7 58.17 8.13 -15.49
N SER A 8 58.54 7.68 -16.70
CA SER A 8 57.73 7.87 -17.90
C SER A 8 56.34 7.23 -17.79
N ARG A 9 56.24 6.02 -17.22
CA ARG A 9 54.94 5.36 -16.97
C ARG A 9 54.07 6.13 -15.98
N GLY A 10 54.65 6.59 -14.86
CA GLY A 10 53.93 7.41 -13.88
C GLY A 10 53.48 8.75 -14.44
N TYR A 11 54.31 9.40 -15.28
CA TYR A 11 53.93 10.62 -15.97
C TYR A 11 52.75 10.41 -16.94
N ILE A 12 52.81 9.37 -17.77
CA ILE A 12 51.73 9.02 -18.70
C ILE A 12 50.42 8.73 -17.95
N PHE A 13 50.51 8.00 -16.82
CA PHE A 13 49.35 7.72 -15.99
C PHE A 13 48.69 9.00 -15.47
N ASN A 14 49.46 9.85 -14.79
CA ASN A 14 48.95 11.05 -14.13
C ASN A 14 48.46 12.13 -15.11
N GLN A 15 49.10 12.26 -16.28
CA GLN A 15 48.83 13.34 -17.22
C GLN A 15 47.83 12.98 -18.32
N ARG A 16 47.64 11.69 -18.63
CA ARG A 16 46.77 11.24 -19.72
C ARG A 16 45.72 10.25 -19.26
N ILE A 17 46.15 9.09 -18.78
CA ILE A 17 45.25 7.96 -18.52
C ILE A 17 44.26 8.28 -17.39
N PHE A 18 44.76 8.72 -16.23
CA PHE A 18 43.92 8.97 -15.06
C PHE A 18 42.93 10.14 -15.25
N PRO A 19 43.32 11.31 -15.81
CA PRO A 19 42.37 12.39 -16.09
C PRO A 19 41.25 12.00 -17.07
N GLU A 20 41.55 11.19 -18.08
CA GLU A 20 40.55 10.68 -19.04
C GLU A 20 39.57 9.74 -18.35
N LEU A 21 40.07 8.75 -17.61
CA LEU A 21 39.24 7.82 -16.85
C LEU A 21 38.36 8.56 -15.82
N ARG A 22 38.93 9.51 -15.09
CA ARG A 22 38.19 10.35 -14.14
C ARG A 22 37.07 11.14 -14.82
N ARG A 23 37.31 11.68 -16.03
CA ARG A 23 36.30 12.40 -16.80
C ARG A 23 35.18 11.46 -17.27
N ASP A 24 35.53 10.26 -17.75
CA ASP A 24 34.55 9.26 -18.17
C ASP A 24 33.67 8.82 -16.98
N VAL A 25 34.27 8.57 -15.81
CA VAL A 25 33.55 8.27 -14.56
C VAL A 25 32.63 9.44 -14.18
N ALA A 26 33.14 10.68 -14.15
CA ALA A 26 32.34 11.84 -13.77
C ALA A 26 31.09 12.02 -14.66
N ARG A 27 31.23 11.86 -15.99
CA ARG A 27 30.10 11.94 -16.94
C ARG A 27 29.04 10.87 -16.70
N VAL A 28 29.45 9.67 -16.30
CA VAL A 28 28.51 8.61 -15.91
C VAL A 28 27.71 9.03 -14.68
N HIS A 29 28.36 9.68 -13.71
CA HIS A 29 27.74 10.12 -12.46
C HIS A 29 26.86 11.38 -12.58
N GLU A 30 27.11 12.28 -13.53
CA GLU A 30 26.33 13.52 -13.71
C GLU A 30 24.81 13.29 -13.93
N GLY A 31 24.40 12.11 -14.43
CA GLY A 31 22.99 11.77 -14.62
C GLY A 31 22.30 11.13 -13.40
N LEU A 32 23.07 10.77 -12.38
CA LEU A 32 22.65 9.81 -11.36
C LEU A 32 22.00 10.43 -10.11
N GLY A 33 21.98 11.75 -9.96
CA GLY A 33 21.37 12.42 -8.80
C GLY A 33 19.96 11.92 -8.38
N PRO A 34 19.03 11.60 -9.31
CA PRO A 34 17.66 11.21 -8.94
C PRO A 34 17.51 9.84 -8.26
N TRP A 35 18.46 8.90 -8.40
CA TRP A 35 18.24 7.54 -7.89
C TRP A 35 18.45 7.40 -6.38
N LEU A 36 19.21 8.30 -5.76
CA LEU A 36 19.55 8.22 -4.33
C LEU A 36 18.32 8.23 -3.41
N GLN A 37 17.22 8.85 -3.87
CA GLN A 37 15.93 8.95 -3.16
C GLN A 37 14.94 7.83 -3.53
N ALA A 38 15.28 7.01 -4.52
CA ALA A 38 14.42 5.94 -4.99
C ALA A 38 14.71 4.65 -4.19
N PRO A 39 13.66 3.92 -3.78
CA PRO A 39 13.82 2.64 -3.11
C PRO A 39 14.40 1.63 -4.11
N LEU A 40 15.45 0.91 -3.72
CA LEU A 40 16.04 -0.11 -4.59
C LEU A 40 15.15 -1.34 -4.71
N ILE A 41 14.39 -1.61 -3.65
CA ILE A 41 13.62 -2.83 -3.48
C ILE A 41 12.21 -2.45 -3.10
N LEU A 42 11.27 -2.77 -3.99
CA LEU A 42 9.85 -2.73 -3.71
C LEU A 42 9.26 -4.09 -4.10
N PRO A 43 8.51 -4.74 -3.19
CA PRO A 43 7.80 -5.96 -3.53
C PRO A 43 6.80 -5.67 -4.64
N GLU A 44 6.47 -6.67 -5.44
CA GLU A 44 5.51 -6.56 -6.55
C GLU A 44 4.19 -5.92 -6.10
N LEU A 45 3.73 -6.30 -4.90
CA LEU A 45 2.54 -5.78 -4.21
C LEU A 45 2.58 -4.27 -3.94
N SER A 46 3.77 -3.69 -3.79
CA SER A 46 3.99 -2.27 -3.53
C SER A 46 4.17 -1.44 -4.79
N ARG A 47 4.12 -2.06 -5.98
CA ARG A 47 4.22 -1.35 -7.25
C ARG A 47 2.83 -0.91 -7.67
N ALA A 48 2.59 0.40 -7.70
CA ALA A 48 1.38 0.92 -8.29
C ALA A 48 1.32 0.53 -9.78
N PRO A 49 0.16 0.07 -10.29
CA PRO A 49 -0.01 -0.13 -11.73
C PRO A 49 0.23 1.19 -12.46
N GLY A 50 1.18 1.21 -13.41
CA GLY A 50 1.54 2.44 -14.15
C GLY A 50 2.46 3.42 -13.41
N GLY A 51 3.09 3.00 -12.30
CA GLY A 51 4.12 3.80 -11.64
C GLY A 51 5.29 4.14 -12.56
N ALA A 52 5.90 5.31 -12.35
CA ALA A 52 7.09 5.71 -13.10
C ALA A 52 8.21 4.67 -12.93
N PRO A 53 8.94 4.31 -14.00
CA PRO A 53 10.03 3.35 -13.91
C PRO A 53 11.10 3.87 -12.95
N HIS A 54 11.75 2.95 -12.22
CA HIS A 54 12.83 3.32 -11.30
C HIS A 54 13.93 4.09 -12.07
N PRO A 55 14.49 5.20 -11.53
CA PRO A 55 15.46 6.01 -12.27
C PRO A 55 16.64 5.22 -12.84
N LEU A 56 17.15 4.24 -12.09
CA LEU A 56 18.23 3.35 -12.56
C LEU A 56 17.86 2.47 -13.76
N SER A 57 16.58 2.17 -13.98
CA SER A 57 16.16 1.38 -15.16
C SER A 57 16.35 2.14 -16.47
N LEU A 58 16.40 3.48 -16.43
CA LEU A 58 16.76 4.32 -17.59
C LEU A 58 18.25 4.15 -17.99
N TYR A 59 19.06 3.57 -17.11
CA TYR A 59 20.48 3.32 -17.32
C TYR A 59 20.79 1.89 -17.74
N SER A 60 19.80 1.00 -17.83
CA SER A 60 19.94 -0.37 -18.35
C SER A 60 20.66 -0.41 -19.71
N GLY A 61 20.28 0.47 -20.63
CA GLY A 61 20.91 0.62 -21.94
C GLY A 61 22.37 1.11 -21.90
N ARG A 62 22.87 1.56 -20.75
CA ARG A 62 24.28 1.96 -20.53
C ARG A 62 25.10 0.93 -19.77
N MET A 63 24.50 -0.19 -19.33
CA MET A 63 25.18 -1.24 -18.57
C MET A 63 26.45 -1.73 -19.25
N GLN A 64 26.41 -1.98 -20.56
CA GLN A 64 27.61 -2.43 -21.31
C GLN A 64 28.74 -1.40 -21.28
N ALA A 65 28.42 -0.10 -21.33
CA ALA A 65 29.42 0.96 -21.25
C ALA A 65 30.04 1.04 -19.84
N LEU A 66 29.25 0.80 -18.78
CA LEU A 66 29.74 0.73 -17.40
C LEU A 66 30.64 -0.47 -17.19
N VAL A 67 30.24 -1.65 -17.68
CA VAL A 67 31.05 -2.88 -17.61
C VAL A 67 32.35 -2.70 -18.41
N ALA A 68 32.30 -2.07 -19.58
CA ALA A 68 33.49 -1.75 -20.35
C ALA A 68 34.41 -0.77 -19.62
N LEU A 69 33.86 0.25 -18.95
CA LEU A 69 34.64 1.22 -18.17
C LEU A 69 35.28 0.58 -16.93
N SER A 70 34.54 -0.25 -16.19
CA SER A 70 35.06 -1.06 -15.09
C SER A 70 36.17 -2.01 -15.58
N GLY A 71 35.94 -2.70 -16.71
CA GLY A 71 36.94 -3.56 -17.35
C GLY A 71 38.20 -2.80 -17.78
N ARG A 72 38.07 -1.56 -18.26
CA ARG A 72 39.22 -0.68 -18.58
C ARG A 72 40.02 -0.31 -17.33
N LEU A 73 39.36 0.01 -16.22
CA LEU A 73 40.01 0.33 -14.95
C LEU A 73 40.77 -0.88 -14.39
N GLY A 74 40.22 -2.09 -14.53
CA GLY A 74 40.87 -3.35 -14.15
C GLY A 74 41.87 -3.90 -15.18
N HIS A 75 42.00 -3.27 -16.36
CA HIS A 75 42.79 -3.84 -17.44
C HIS A 75 44.28 -3.86 -17.10
N SER A 76 44.95 -4.99 -17.35
CA SER A 76 46.37 -5.18 -17.01
C SER A 76 47.29 -4.13 -17.61
N GLU A 77 46.95 -3.59 -18.79
CA GLU A 77 47.72 -2.51 -19.42
C GLU A 77 47.61 -1.19 -18.64
N VAL A 78 46.42 -0.81 -18.18
CA VAL A 78 46.21 0.41 -17.36
C VAL A 78 46.92 0.25 -16.01
N GLN A 79 46.80 -0.93 -15.40
CA GLN A 79 47.45 -1.26 -14.13
C GLN A 79 48.98 -1.22 -14.23
N ARG A 80 49.57 -1.53 -15.39
CA ARG A 80 51.04 -1.42 -15.62
C ARG A 80 51.57 0.03 -15.58
N PHE A 81 50.71 1.03 -15.81
CA PHE A 81 51.06 2.45 -15.74
C PHE A 81 50.83 3.05 -14.34
N ALA A 82 50.04 2.42 -13.48
CA ALA A 82 49.90 2.77 -12.06
C ALA A 82 51.08 2.21 -11.25
N VAL A 83 52.22 2.91 -11.30
CA VAL A 83 53.54 2.39 -10.86
C VAL A 83 53.85 2.56 -9.36
N ASP A 84 53.00 3.25 -8.62
CA ASP A 84 53.08 3.42 -7.17
C ASP A 84 51.73 3.10 -6.51
N GLU A 85 51.75 2.95 -5.19
CA GLU A 85 50.55 2.59 -4.41
C GLU A 85 49.50 3.71 -4.43
N VAL A 86 49.90 4.96 -4.64
CA VAL A 86 48.97 6.10 -4.75
C VAL A 86 48.16 6.01 -6.04
N ALA A 87 48.81 5.75 -7.17
CA ALA A 87 48.17 5.59 -8.47
C ALA A 87 47.22 4.37 -8.50
N LYS A 88 47.60 3.27 -7.82
CA LYS A 88 46.73 2.10 -7.67
C LYS A 88 45.51 2.43 -6.82
N ALA A 89 45.70 3.07 -5.66
CA ALA A 89 44.60 3.52 -4.81
C ALA A 89 43.65 4.48 -5.55
N GLN A 90 44.19 5.37 -6.38
CA GLN A 90 43.40 6.26 -7.25
C GLN A 90 42.56 5.51 -8.28
N LEU A 91 43.08 4.43 -8.89
CA LEU A 91 42.30 3.59 -9.79
C LEU A 91 41.19 2.83 -9.05
N GLU A 92 41.50 2.31 -7.85
CA GLU A 92 40.51 1.63 -7.00
C GLU A 92 39.39 2.59 -6.56
N GLU A 93 39.74 3.81 -6.16
CA GLU A 93 38.79 4.87 -5.79
C GLU A 93 37.90 5.29 -6.97
N LEU A 94 38.43 5.31 -8.19
CA LEU A 94 37.62 5.55 -9.41
C LEU A 94 36.73 4.36 -9.78
N GLY A 95 37.16 3.13 -9.52
CA GLY A 95 36.42 1.91 -9.87
C GLY A 95 35.24 1.63 -8.93
N ALA A 96 35.40 1.89 -7.64
CA ALA A 96 34.39 1.54 -6.64
C ALA A 96 32.98 2.11 -6.93
N PRO A 97 32.81 3.39 -7.33
CA PRO A 97 31.51 3.95 -7.68
C PRO A 97 30.87 3.34 -8.92
N ILE A 98 31.67 2.94 -9.93
CA ILE A 98 31.16 2.29 -11.14
C ILE A 98 30.66 0.89 -10.80
N ASP A 99 31.43 0.13 -10.04
CA ASP A 99 31.04 -1.23 -9.68
C ASP A 99 29.82 -1.22 -8.75
N GLU A 100 29.70 -0.22 -7.87
CA GLU A 100 28.48 0.00 -7.08
C GLU A 100 27.28 0.27 -7.99
N LEU A 101 27.42 1.16 -8.97
CA LEU A 101 26.36 1.47 -9.91
C LEU A 101 25.89 0.24 -10.72
N ILE A 102 26.84 -0.61 -11.14
CA ILE A 102 26.53 -1.87 -11.82
C ILE A 102 25.65 -2.75 -10.92
N HIS A 103 26.02 -2.93 -9.65
CA HIS A 103 25.20 -3.69 -8.70
C HIS A 103 23.83 -3.07 -8.48
N LEU A 104 23.74 -1.74 -8.34
CA LEU A 104 22.47 -1.05 -8.12
C LEU A 104 21.51 -1.20 -9.31
N ILE A 105 22.02 -1.11 -10.55
CA ILE A 105 21.19 -1.35 -11.74
C ILE A 105 20.76 -2.82 -11.79
N ASN A 106 21.68 -3.77 -11.53
CA ASN A 106 21.35 -5.20 -11.48
C ASN A 106 20.28 -5.51 -10.42
N ILE A 107 20.33 -4.86 -9.25
CA ILE A 107 19.31 -4.99 -8.19
C ILE A 107 17.95 -4.55 -8.71
N VAL A 108 17.88 -3.39 -9.36
CA VAL A 108 16.62 -2.86 -9.86
C VAL A 108 16.05 -3.74 -10.97
N GLU A 109 16.87 -4.18 -11.92
CA GLU A 109 16.44 -5.06 -13.02
C GLU A 109 16.02 -6.45 -12.52
N ALA A 110 16.79 -7.04 -11.59
CA ALA A 110 16.45 -8.33 -10.99
C ALA A 110 15.19 -8.24 -10.13
N GLY A 111 15.04 -7.17 -9.34
CA GLY A 111 13.84 -6.90 -8.58
C GLY A 111 12.62 -6.71 -9.49
N GLN A 112 12.78 -6.04 -10.64
CA GLN A 112 11.70 -5.85 -11.61
C GLN A 112 11.18 -7.16 -12.19
N ARG A 113 12.08 -8.11 -12.51
CA ARG A 113 11.71 -9.47 -12.96
C ARG A 113 10.90 -10.24 -11.91
N GLY A 114 11.14 -9.98 -10.63
CA GLY A 114 10.45 -10.65 -9.54
C GLY A 114 10.77 -12.14 -9.44
N GLY A 115 9.93 -12.88 -8.70
CA GLY A 115 10.12 -14.32 -8.48
C GLY A 115 11.38 -14.69 -7.69
N ALA A 116 11.55 -15.99 -7.44
CA ALA A 116 12.66 -16.52 -6.63
C ALA A 116 14.05 -16.19 -7.22
N ASP A 117 14.24 -16.37 -8.52
CA ASP A 117 15.51 -16.11 -9.20
C ASP A 117 15.87 -14.61 -9.20
N GLY A 118 14.86 -13.74 -9.39
CA GLY A 118 15.03 -12.29 -9.31
C GLY A 118 15.47 -11.87 -7.91
N TRP A 119 14.77 -12.31 -6.87
CA TRP A 119 15.13 -12.00 -5.48
C TRP A 119 16.47 -12.60 -5.05
N GLY A 120 16.81 -13.81 -5.53
CA GLY A 120 18.13 -14.40 -5.32
C GLY A 120 19.27 -13.56 -5.90
N ALA A 121 19.09 -13.04 -7.13
CA ALA A 121 20.06 -12.15 -7.76
C ALA A 121 20.15 -10.79 -7.06
N VAL A 122 19.03 -10.21 -6.62
CA VAL A 122 19.01 -8.99 -5.80
C VAL A 122 19.83 -9.18 -4.53
N ARG A 123 19.57 -10.28 -3.78
CA ARG A 123 20.30 -10.61 -2.55
C ARG A 123 21.79 -10.73 -2.79
N SER A 124 22.20 -11.47 -3.82
CA SER A 124 23.62 -11.65 -4.14
C SER A 124 24.34 -10.33 -4.43
N ASN A 125 23.70 -9.39 -5.12
CA ASN A 125 24.28 -8.07 -5.38
C ASN A 125 24.36 -7.21 -4.10
N LEU A 126 23.35 -7.26 -3.23
CA LEU A 126 23.37 -6.55 -1.94
C LEU A 126 24.43 -7.10 -1.00
N GLU A 127 24.56 -8.41 -0.90
CA GLU A 127 25.58 -9.08 -0.09
C GLU A 127 26.99 -8.74 -0.60
N ALA A 128 27.20 -8.72 -1.92
CA ALA A 128 28.45 -8.30 -2.53
C ALA A 128 28.79 -6.83 -2.22
N MET A 129 27.81 -5.91 -2.25
CA MET A 129 28.03 -4.51 -1.84
C MET A 129 28.28 -4.39 -0.34
N ALA A 130 27.60 -5.19 0.49
CA ALA A 130 27.77 -5.17 1.93
C ALA A 130 29.15 -5.70 2.39
N SER A 131 29.73 -6.65 1.65
CA SER A 131 31.04 -7.26 1.97
C SER A 131 32.24 -6.42 1.53
N ARG A 132 32.06 -5.37 0.72
CA ARG A 132 33.17 -4.53 0.28
C ARG A 132 33.84 -3.85 1.47
N PRO A 133 35.18 -3.80 1.54
CA PRO A 133 35.88 -3.11 2.62
C PRO A 133 35.53 -1.62 2.64
N LEU A 134 35.51 -1.04 3.85
CA LEU A 134 35.45 0.42 3.98
C LEU A 134 36.82 0.93 3.58
N THR A 135 36.95 1.70 2.50
CA THR A 135 38.24 2.29 2.11
C THR A 135 38.71 3.28 3.18
N SER A 136 40.00 3.29 3.49
CA SER A 136 40.55 3.83 4.76
C SER A 136 40.49 5.35 4.97
N SER A 137 39.89 6.13 4.07
CA SER A 137 39.45 7.51 4.40
C SER A 137 38.14 7.52 5.22
N GLU A 138 37.53 6.35 5.40
CA GLU A 138 36.23 6.13 6.00
C GLU A 138 36.27 6.07 7.55
N GLY A 139 36.60 7.20 8.14
CA GLY A 139 35.90 7.67 9.35
C GLY A 139 34.50 8.22 9.03
N ASP A 140 34.06 8.08 7.78
CA ASP A 140 32.80 8.60 7.28
C ASP A 140 31.64 7.72 7.76
N ARG A 141 30.98 8.18 8.82
CA ARG A 141 29.75 7.61 9.39
C ARG A 141 28.72 7.26 8.31
N PHE A 142 28.67 8.00 7.21
CA PHE A 142 27.76 7.74 6.10
C PHE A 142 28.05 6.42 5.39
N ALA A 143 29.32 6.09 5.14
CA ALA A 143 29.70 4.83 4.49
C ALA A 143 29.27 3.60 5.32
N GLY A 144 29.40 3.68 6.64
CA GLY A 144 28.90 2.67 7.57
C GLY A 144 27.38 2.50 7.51
N LEU A 145 26.62 3.61 7.52
CA LEU A 145 25.16 3.59 7.41
C LEU A 145 24.70 3.06 6.04
N ARG A 146 25.42 3.39 4.97
CA ARG A 146 25.17 2.87 3.62
C ARG A 146 25.35 1.36 3.56
N ARG A 147 26.43 0.82 4.15
CA ARG A 147 26.62 -0.63 4.25
C ARG A 147 25.49 -1.29 5.04
N GLU A 148 25.10 -0.70 6.16
CA GLU A 148 24.02 -1.22 6.99
C GLU A 148 22.70 -1.30 6.20
N ARG A 149 22.40 -0.31 5.36
CA ARG A 149 21.26 -0.37 4.42
C ARG A 149 21.34 -1.63 3.54
N TRP A 150 22.49 -1.90 2.92
CA TRP A 150 22.68 -3.07 2.06
C TRP A 150 22.44 -4.38 2.81
N GLN A 151 22.89 -4.48 4.06
CA GLN A 151 22.68 -5.66 4.90
C GLN A 151 21.20 -5.86 5.26
N LEU A 152 20.51 -4.79 5.67
CA LEU A 152 19.07 -4.85 5.99
C LEU A 152 18.24 -5.22 4.76
N LEU A 153 18.58 -4.66 3.59
CA LEU A 153 17.91 -5.01 2.34
C LEU A 153 18.22 -6.45 1.89
N ALA A 154 19.45 -6.93 2.07
CA ALA A 154 19.80 -8.33 1.83
C ALA A 154 19.01 -9.28 2.74
N ALA A 155 18.81 -8.91 4.01
CA ALA A 155 17.96 -9.68 4.91
C ALA A 155 16.48 -9.66 4.47
N LEU A 156 15.95 -8.49 4.14
CA LEU A 156 14.58 -8.32 3.66
C LEU A 156 14.30 -9.13 2.39
N THR A 157 15.27 -9.20 1.46
CA THR A 157 15.12 -9.95 0.21
C THR A 157 15.08 -11.45 0.40
N ARG A 158 15.59 -12.00 1.51
CA ARG A 158 15.38 -13.42 1.85
C ARG A 158 13.89 -13.70 2.07
N HIS A 159 13.21 -12.81 2.80
CA HIS A 159 11.76 -12.94 3.00
C HIS A 159 10.99 -12.78 1.69
N TYR A 160 11.44 -11.91 0.77
CA TYR A 160 10.84 -11.83 -0.56
C TYR A 160 11.04 -13.10 -1.39
N ASP A 161 12.24 -13.70 -1.36
CA ASP A 161 12.55 -14.97 -2.03
C ASP A 161 11.66 -16.10 -1.48
N ASP A 162 11.58 -16.23 -0.15
CA ASP A 162 10.72 -17.23 0.49
C ASP A 162 9.24 -17.05 0.10
N CYS A 163 8.75 -15.80 0.14
CA CYS A 163 7.38 -15.49 -0.27
C CYS A 163 7.10 -15.80 -1.74
N ALA A 164 8.08 -15.58 -2.62
CA ALA A 164 7.98 -15.91 -4.03
C ALA A 164 7.96 -17.44 -4.27
N ARG A 165 8.55 -18.22 -3.36
CA ARG A 165 8.52 -19.68 -3.37
C ARG A 165 7.29 -20.28 -2.68
N GLY A 166 6.39 -19.44 -2.16
CA GLY A 166 5.25 -19.90 -1.35
C GLY A 166 5.63 -20.43 0.04
N GLN A 167 6.88 -20.22 0.47
CA GLN A 167 7.36 -20.60 1.79
C GLN A 167 6.94 -19.51 2.77
N HIS A 168 5.89 -19.79 3.56
CA HIS A 168 5.33 -18.85 4.51
C HIS A 168 5.34 -19.42 5.94
N SER A 169 5.86 -18.66 6.90
CA SER A 169 5.79 -18.99 8.33
C SER A 169 5.52 -17.75 9.19
N PRO A 170 4.87 -17.90 10.37
CA PRO A 170 4.66 -16.78 11.29
C PRO A 170 5.96 -16.06 11.67
N SER A 171 7.06 -16.80 11.80
CA SER A 171 8.39 -16.25 12.07
C SER A 171 8.92 -15.31 10.97
N GLN A 172 8.44 -15.43 9.73
CA GLN A 172 8.82 -14.49 8.67
C GLN A 172 8.14 -13.14 8.85
N LEU A 173 6.88 -13.12 9.28
CA LEU A 173 6.18 -11.86 9.57
C LEU A 173 6.92 -11.10 10.67
N GLU A 174 7.26 -11.78 11.77
CA GLU A 174 8.07 -11.21 12.86
C GLU A 174 9.42 -10.70 12.35
N GLY A 175 10.09 -11.45 11.48
CA GLY A 175 11.35 -11.05 10.84
C GLY A 175 11.22 -9.78 9.99
N ILE A 176 10.16 -9.69 9.16
CA ILE A 176 9.88 -8.50 8.34
C ILE A 176 9.56 -7.30 9.24
N GLU A 177 8.76 -7.48 10.30
CA GLU A 177 8.43 -6.42 11.24
C GLU A 177 9.65 -5.87 11.98
N ALA A 178 10.55 -6.76 12.42
CA ALA A 178 11.84 -6.36 12.99
C ALA A 178 12.68 -5.56 11.99
N LEU A 179 12.75 -5.99 10.72
CA LEU A 179 13.48 -5.27 9.68
C LEU A 179 12.87 -3.90 9.37
N ILE A 180 11.53 -3.75 9.42
CA ILE A 180 10.87 -2.44 9.28
C ILE A 180 11.34 -1.48 10.38
N VAL A 181 11.40 -1.96 11.63
CA VAL A 181 11.91 -1.15 12.76
C VAL A 181 13.37 -0.76 12.53
N SER A 182 14.22 -1.71 12.12
CA SER A 182 15.64 -1.44 11.81
C SER A 182 15.82 -0.44 10.67
N LEU A 183 15.04 -0.56 9.58
CA LEU A 183 15.07 0.39 8.46
C LEU A 183 14.65 1.79 8.89
N ARG A 184 13.58 1.93 9.69
CA ARG A 184 13.17 3.24 10.23
C ARG A 184 14.25 3.86 11.13
N GLY A 185 14.86 3.08 12.01
CA GLY A 185 15.98 3.54 12.84
C GLY A 185 17.23 3.90 12.03
N LEU A 186 17.46 3.23 10.89
CA LEU A 186 18.51 3.61 9.95
C LEU A 186 18.18 4.94 9.24
N ALA A 187 16.94 5.14 8.78
CA ALA A 187 16.52 6.40 8.15
C ALA A 187 16.70 7.60 9.09
N GLU A 188 16.37 7.46 10.38
CA GLU A 188 16.61 8.48 11.40
C GLU A 188 18.11 8.80 11.57
N ARG A 189 18.96 7.76 11.65
CA ARG A 189 20.42 7.96 11.76
C ARG A 189 21.03 8.59 10.51
N LEU A 190 20.50 8.26 9.32
CA LEU A 190 20.90 8.88 8.06
C LEU A 190 20.53 10.37 8.02
N ARG A 191 19.35 10.77 8.52
CA ARG A 191 18.97 12.19 8.65
C ARG A 191 19.85 12.96 9.62
N ALA A 192 20.26 12.30 10.70
CA ALA A 192 21.17 12.86 11.69
C ALA A 192 22.65 12.80 11.25
N CYS A 193 22.94 12.23 10.08
CA CYS A 193 24.30 12.11 9.58
C CYS A 193 24.81 13.47 9.13
N VAL A 194 25.91 13.92 9.75
CA VAL A 194 26.56 15.19 9.43
C VAL A 194 27.58 15.05 8.30
N SER A 195 28.04 13.83 8.03
CA SER A 195 28.88 13.53 6.88
C SER A 195 28.01 13.24 5.66
N ALA A 196 28.38 13.82 4.52
CA ALA A 196 27.61 13.78 3.27
C ALA A 196 26.09 14.07 3.48
N PRO A 197 25.72 15.22 4.06
CA PRO A 197 24.35 15.46 4.55
C PRO A 197 23.29 15.49 3.43
N VAL A 198 23.67 15.80 2.19
CA VAL A 198 22.76 15.81 1.05
C VAL A 198 22.44 14.37 0.63
N GLU A 199 23.47 13.55 0.49
CA GLU A 199 23.40 12.14 0.13
C GLU A 199 22.70 11.33 1.23
N ALA A 200 23.04 11.57 2.49
CA ALA A 200 22.45 10.88 3.63
C ALA A 200 20.95 11.16 3.75
N ARG A 201 20.50 12.40 3.52
CA ARG A 201 19.07 12.74 3.46
C ARG A 201 18.36 12.04 2.30
N ALA A 202 18.99 11.98 1.13
CA ALA A 202 18.42 11.27 -0.01
C ALA A 202 18.27 9.77 0.29
N PHE A 203 19.30 9.15 0.86
CA PHE A 203 19.27 7.76 1.32
C PHE A 203 18.19 7.52 2.39
N ALA A 204 18.01 8.45 3.34
CA ALA A 204 16.96 8.32 4.35
C ALA A 204 15.57 8.21 3.72
N LEU A 205 15.26 9.05 2.71
CA LEU A 205 13.98 8.98 1.99
C LEU A 205 13.79 7.64 1.26
N ALA A 206 14.86 7.11 0.67
CA ALA A 206 14.81 5.81 0.01
C ALA A 206 14.56 4.67 1.01
N VAL A 207 15.24 4.69 2.17
CA VAL A 207 15.07 3.70 3.25
C VAL A 207 13.66 3.74 3.83
N GLU A 208 13.04 4.91 3.95
CA GLU A 208 11.65 5.02 4.40
C GLU A 208 10.68 4.38 3.42
N ARG A 209 10.86 4.62 2.12
CA ARG A 209 10.05 3.98 1.08
C ARG A 209 10.24 2.47 1.05
N GLU A 210 11.44 1.98 1.34
CA GLU A 210 11.74 0.54 1.52
C GLU A 210 11.00 -0.02 2.74
N ALA A 211 10.99 0.71 3.86
CA ALA A 211 10.25 0.33 5.06
C ALA A 211 8.72 0.35 4.84
N GLU A 212 8.20 1.34 4.10
CA GLU A 212 6.79 1.40 3.69
C GLU A 212 6.41 0.23 2.78
N GLY A 213 7.27 -0.12 1.81
CA GLY A 213 7.08 -1.29 0.96
C GLY A 213 7.08 -2.61 1.75
N ALA A 214 8.01 -2.75 2.70
CA ALA A 214 8.04 -3.89 3.63
C ALA A 214 6.79 -3.93 4.53
N GLN A 215 6.30 -2.78 4.99
CA GLN A 215 5.07 -2.69 5.79
C GLN A 215 3.85 -3.18 5.01
N VAL A 216 3.75 -2.80 3.73
CA VAL A 216 2.69 -3.31 2.84
C VAL A 216 2.80 -4.84 2.75
N LEU A 217 3.99 -5.41 2.52
CA LEU A 217 4.16 -6.87 2.51
C LEU A 217 3.70 -7.51 3.82
N ALA A 218 4.13 -6.99 4.97
CA ALA A 218 3.77 -7.54 6.28
C ALA A 218 2.25 -7.60 6.47
N ARG A 219 1.55 -6.53 6.07
CA ARG A 219 0.08 -6.47 6.12
C ARG A 219 -0.55 -7.53 5.22
N TRP A 220 -0.05 -7.69 3.99
CA TRP A 220 -0.49 -8.74 3.08
C TRP A 220 -0.29 -10.15 3.64
N LEU A 221 0.84 -10.43 4.30
CA LEU A 221 1.11 -11.71 4.94
C LEU A 221 0.15 -11.96 6.12
N ARG A 222 -0.13 -10.96 6.96
CA ARG A 222 -1.16 -11.08 8.02
C ARG A 222 -2.54 -11.39 7.45
N CYS A 223 -2.93 -10.72 6.37
CA CYS A 223 -4.20 -11.01 5.69
C CYS A 223 -4.26 -12.46 5.22
N ARG A 224 -3.16 -12.96 4.66
CA ARG A 224 -3.04 -14.36 4.22
C ARG A 224 -3.20 -15.32 5.40
N GLU A 225 -2.55 -15.07 6.53
CA GLU A 225 -2.67 -15.92 7.73
C GLU A 225 -4.12 -15.99 8.27
N ARG A 226 -4.91 -14.92 8.08
CA ARG A 226 -6.33 -14.87 8.45
C ARG A 226 -7.26 -15.57 7.45
N LEU A 227 -6.74 -15.99 6.30
CA LEU A 227 -7.46 -16.71 5.26
C LEU A 227 -7.12 -18.22 5.35
N PRO A 228 -7.97 -19.04 5.99
CA PRO A 228 -7.62 -20.41 6.40
C PRO A 228 -7.32 -21.38 5.24
N ARG A 229 -7.75 -21.05 4.01
CA ARG A 229 -7.42 -21.79 2.79
C ARG A 229 -6.61 -20.97 1.79
N ALA A 230 -5.83 -19.96 2.19
CA ALA A 230 -4.82 -19.45 1.26
C ALA A 230 -3.85 -20.61 0.97
N PRO A 231 -3.94 -21.27 -0.21
CA PRO A 231 -3.12 -22.46 -0.50
C PRO A 231 -1.63 -22.08 -0.41
N GLU A 232 -0.71 -23.05 -0.46
CA GLU A 232 0.75 -22.83 -0.63
C GLU A 232 1.11 -22.08 -1.94
N GLU A 233 0.15 -21.44 -2.59
CA GLU A 233 0.33 -20.61 -3.76
C GLU A 233 1.31 -19.46 -3.45
N PRO A 234 2.19 -19.12 -4.41
CA PRO A 234 3.02 -17.92 -4.32
C PRO A 234 2.19 -16.67 -4.06
N LEU A 235 2.73 -15.74 -3.29
CA LEU A 235 2.06 -14.48 -2.96
C LEU A 235 1.67 -13.66 -4.20
N SER A 236 2.43 -13.79 -5.28
CA SER A 236 2.13 -13.17 -6.59
C SER A 236 0.82 -13.67 -7.18
N HIS A 237 0.47 -14.95 -7.01
CA HIS A 237 -0.81 -15.48 -7.47
C HIS A 237 -1.97 -14.91 -6.67
N LEU A 238 -1.83 -14.81 -5.34
CA LEU A 238 -2.81 -14.17 -4.47
C LEU A 238 -3.02 -12.71 -4.89
N TYR A 239 -1.95 -11.98 -5.21
CA TYR A 239 -2.05 -10.63 -5.74
C TYR A 239 -2.81 -10.58 -7.06
N THR A 240 -2.43 -11.35 -8.07
CA THR A 240 -3.10 -11.37 -9.38
C THR A 240 -4.59 -11.73 -9.24
N THR A 241 -4.90 -12.58 -8.27
CA THR A 241 -6.26 -13.02 -7.96
C THR A 241 -7.09 -11.91 -7.30
N LEU A 242 -6.48 -11.08 -6.45
CA LEU A 242 -7.17 -10.02 -5.70
C LEU A 242 -7.07 -8.62 -6.31
N ALA A 243 -6.08 -8.39 -7.18
CA ALA A 243 -5.85 -7.11 -7.84
C ALA A 243 -7.07 -6.60 -8.63
N PRO A 244 -7.85 -7.44 -9.36
CA PRO A 244 -9.08 -6.99 -10.02
C PRO A 244 -10.17 -6.50 -9.06
N LEU A 245 -10.08 -6.86 -7.78
CA LEU A 245 -11.07 -6.50 -6.75
C LEU A 245 -10.75 -5.17 -6.06
N ILE A 246 -9.53 -4.67 -6.22
CA ILE A 246 -9.05 -3.41 -5.66
C ILE A 246 -9.42 -2.27 -6.61
N PRO A 247 -9.92 -1.13 -6.13
CA PRO A 247 -10.25 -0.01 -6.99
C PRO A 247 -9.07 0.44 -7.86
N PRO A 248 -9.31 0.79 -9.14
CA PRO A 248 -8.25 1.23 -10.04
C PRO A 248 -7.62 2.53 -9.52
N GLY A 249 -6.28 2.60 -9.53
CA GLY A 249 -5.53 3.76 -9.04
C GLY A 249 -5.32 3.81 -7.53
N SER A 250 -5.78 2.81 -6.77
CA SER A 250 -5.47 2.69 -5.35
C SER A 250 -3.95 2.62 -5.11
N SER A 251 -3.49 3.31 -4.06
CA SER A 251 -2.12 3.14 -3.57
C SER A 251 -1.93 1.74 -2.97
N PRO A 252 -0.70 1.22 -2.89
CA PRO A 252 -0.43 -0.06 -2.24
C PRO A 252 -0.90 -0.13 -0.79
N ASP A 253 -0.77 0.98 -0.05
CA ASP A 253 -1.23 1.07 1.33
C ASP A 253 -2.77 1.00 1.44
N HIS A 254 -3.46 1.66 0.51
CA HIS A 254 -4.92 1.56 0.43
C HIS A 254 -5.35 0.13 0.09
N ALA A 255 -4.70 -0.51 -0.88
CA ALA A 255 -4.95 -1.90 -1.24
C ALA A 255 -4.76 -2.85 -0.04
N ALA A 256 -3.64 -2.73 0.68
CA ALA A 256 -3.37 -3.50 1.88
C ALA A 256 -4.44 -3.28 2.98
N THR A 257 -4.91 -2.04 3.15
CA THR A 257 -5.95 -1.70 4.11
C THR A 257 -7.30 -2.32 3.77
N LEU A 258 -7.68 -2.33 2.49
CA LEU A 258 -8.90 -2.99 2.06
C LEU A 258 -8.85 -4.49 2.33
N LEU A 259 -7.70 -5.12 2.07
CA LEU A 259 -7.51 -6.55 2.27
C LEU A 259 -7.56 -6.96 3.73
N GLU A 260 -7.00 -6.15 4.62
CA GLU A 260 -7.16 -6.36 6.07
C GLU A 260 -8.64 -6.35 6.42
N GLY A 261 -9.38 -5.34 5.96
CA GLY A 261 -10.84 -5.26 6.15
C GLY A 261 -11.59 -6.47 5.56
N TRP A 262 -11.21 -6.97 4.39
CA TRP A 262 -11.83 -8.17 3.81
C TRP A 262 -11.50 -9.43 4.60
N SER A 263 -10.27 -9.56 5.09
CA SER A 263 -9.86 -10.69 5.94
C SER A 263 -10.61 -10.69 7.27
N ASP A 264 -10.85 -9.51 7.84
CA ASP A 264 -11.65 -9.33 9.05
C ASP A 264 -13.10 -9.72 8.81
N LEU A 265 -13.69 -9.31 7.69
CA LEU A 265 -15.05 -9.75 7.31
C LEU A 265 -15.13 -11.25 7.00
N ALA A 266 -14.06 -11.84 6.49
CA ALA A 266 -13.97 -13.29 6.34
C ALA A 266 -14.00 -13.98 7.72
N ALA A 267 -13.24 -13.47 8.70
CA ALA A 267 -13.28 -13.98 10.08
C ALA A 267 -14.66 -13.78 10.74
N VAL A 268 -15.34 -12.66 10.47
CA VAL A 268 -16.73 -12.43 10.91
C VAL A 268 -17.67 -13.47 10.35
N SER A 269 -17.61 -13.74 9.04
CA SER A 269 -18.51 -14.72 8.40
C SER A 269 -18.28 -16.16 8.90
N ARG A 270 -17.09 -16.45 9.44
CA ARG A 270 -16.75 -17.70 10.13
C ARG A 270 -17.06 -17.69 11.65
N GLN A 271 -17.61 -16.59 12.18
CA GLN A 271 -17.90 -16.41 13.61
C GLN A 271 -16.66 -16.41 14.52
N GLU A 272 -15.48 -16.18 13.96
CA GLU A 272 -14.21 -16.08 14.70
C GLU A 272 -14.04 -14.68 15.31
N MET A 273 -14.64 -13.67 14.69
CA MET A 273 -14.59 -12.27 15.13
C MET A 273 -16.00 -11.71 15.36
N ALA A 274 -16.18 -10.92 16.43
CA ALA A 274 -17.39 -10.13 16.66
C ALA A 274 -17.26 -8.76 15.99
N ILE A 275 -18.36 -8.26 15.43
CA ILE A 275 -18.43 -6.92 14.82
C ILE A 275 -19.78 -6.29 15.17
N CYS A 276 -19.86 -4.95 15.14
CA CYS A 276 -21.12 -4.25 15.36
C CYS A 276 -22.10 -4.57 14.23
N VAL A 277 -23.17 -5.31 14.53
CA VAL A 277 -24.18 -5.73 13.56
C VAL A 277 -25.55 -5.32 14.02
N ILE A 278 -26.34 -4.79 13.10
CA ILE A 278 -27.78 -4.70 13.25
C ILE A 278 -28.33 -5.92 12.51
N GLU A 279 -29.02 -6.84 13.19
CA GLU A 279 -29.53 -8.06 12.53
C GLU A 279 -30.99 -7.95 12.08
N ASP A 280 -31.68 -6.86 12.44
CA ASP A 280 -33.11 -6.70 12.17
C ASP A 280 -33.40 -6.29 10.71
N PHE A 281 -33.60 -7.29 9.86
CA PHE A 281 -34.04 -7.11 8.47
C PHE A 281 -35.43 -6.49 8.35
N ALA A 282 -36.27 -6.52 9.41
CA ALA A 282 -37.61 -5.96 9.35
C ALA A 282 -37.60 -4.47 9.00
N TRP A 283 -36.52 -3.74 9.30
CA TRP A 283 -36.40 -2.33 8.93
C TRP A 283 -36.22 -2.12 7.44
N ALA A 284 -35.41 -2.97 6.80
CA ALA A 284 -35.19 -2.93 5.37
C ALA A 284 -36.45 -3.42 4.62
N GLU A 285 -37.13 -4.42 5.17
CA GLU A 285 -38.36 -4.99 4.61
C GLU A 285 -39.58 -4.10 4.79
N ALA A 286 -39.72 -3.41 5.94
CA ALA A 286 -40.80 -2.45 6.16
C ALA A 286 -40.80 -1.33 5.12
N TRP A 287 -39.61 -0.93 4.63
CA TRP A 287 -39.55 0.00 3.50
C TRP A 287 -40.09 -0.61 2.22
N ALA A 288 -39.69 -1.85 1.88
CA ALA A 288 -40.20 -2.54 0.69
C ALA A 288 -41.73 -2.65 0.74
N GLU A 289 -42.29 -2.94 1.93
CA GLU A 289 -43.73 -2.96 2.13
C GLU A 289 -44.39 -1.58 2.10
N SER A 290 -43.71 -0.54 2.56
CA SER A 290 -44.23 0.84 2.42
C SER A 290 -44.29 1.27 0.94
N VAL A 291 -43.33 0.86 0.12
CA VAL A 291 -43.33 1.10 -1.34
C VAL A 291 -44.49 0.34 -1.98
N ARG A 292 -44.74 -0.91 -1.56
CA ARG A 292 -45.89 -1.71 -1.97
C ARG A 292 -47.22 -1.05 -1.55
N GLY A 293 -47.28 -0.50 -0.33
CA GLY A 293 -48.48 0.10 0.26
C GLY A 293 -48.87 1.48 -0.28
N ARG A 294 -47.91 2.33 -0.66
CA ARG A 294 -48.16 3.67 -1.24
C ARG A 294 -49.00 3.63 -2.54
N LYS A 295 -49.07 2.47 -3.21
CA LYS A 295 -49.90 2.27 -4.41
C LYS A 295 -51.37 1.97 -4.14
N ARG A 296 -51.72 1.43 -2.98
CA ARG A 296 -53.14 1.15 -2.63
C ARG A 296 -53.99 2.41 -2.46
N LEU A 297 -53.36 3.59 -2.34
CA LEU A 297 -54.04 4.89 -2.16
C LEU A 297 -54.34 5.64 -3.48
N GLY A 298 -54.16 4.99 -4.63
CA GLY A 298 -55.06 5.18 -5.77
C GLY A 298 -55.02 6.50 -6.55
N LEU A 299 -54.01 7.36 -6.44
CA LEU A 299 -54.02 8.63 -7.20
C LEU A 299 -53.11 8.70 -8.43
N PHE A 300 -51.90 8.11 -8.49
CA PHE A 300 -51.06 8.17 -9.72
C PHE A 300 -49.97 7.08 -9.79
N GLY A 301 -50.29 5.80 -10.01
CA GLY A 301 -49.23 4.84 -10.31
C GLY A 301 -49.68 3.43 -10.58
N GLU A 302 -49.57 3.00 -11.85
CA GLU A 302 -49.73 1.62 -12.32
C GLU A 302 -48.92 0.62 -11.46
N ASP A 303 -49.40 -0.63 -11.36
CA ASP A 303 -48.88 -1.69 -10.50
C ASP A 303 -47.35 -1.87 -10.63
N GLU A 304 -46.58 -1.48 -9.60
CA GLU A 304 -45.19 -1.97 -9.47
C GLU A 304 -45.25 -3.22 -8.61
N VAL A 305 -44.85 -4.35 -9.17
CA VAL A 305 -44.61 -5.55 -8.37
C VAL A 305 -43.28 -5.36 -7.64
N VAL A 306 -43.34 -5.36 -6.31
CA VAL A 306 -42.17 -5.29 -5.42
C VAL A 306 -41.88 -6.70 -4.91
N GLU A 307 -40.72 -7.24 -5.30
CA GLU A 307 -40.24 -8.57 -4.90
C GLU A 307 -38.87 -8.41 -4.23
N THR A 308 -38.73 -8.86 -2.98
CA THR A 308 -37.41 -8.95 -2.32
C THR A 308 -36.65 -10.10 -2.94
N ILE A 309 -35.50 -9.81 -3.56
CA ILE A 309 -34.72 -10.80 -4.31
C ILE A 309 -33.44 -11.21 -3.60
N GLU A 310 -32.92 -10.38 -2.69
CA GLU A 310 -31.68 -10.66 -1.98
C GLU A 310 -31.67 -9.98 -0.61
N ARG A 311 -31.16 -10.70 0.39
CA ARG A 311 -30.86 -10.21 1.75
C ARG A 311 -29.36 -10.32 1.96
N PHE A 312 -28.73 -9.26 2.45
CA PHE A 312 -27.30 -9.23 2.72
C PHE A 312 -26.99 -8.21 3.81
N LEU A 313 -25.77 -8.27 4.34
CA LEU A 313 -25.21 -7.30 5.26
C LEU A 313 -24.35 -6.30 4.50
N LEU A 314 -24.71 -5.03 4.61
CA LEU A 314 -23.98 -3.92 4.02
C LEU A 314 -22.95 -3.40 5.02
N PRO A 315 -21.65 -3.37 4.67
CA PRO A 315 -20.65 -2.68 5.47
C PRO A 315 -20.87 -1.17 5.37
N VAL A 316 -20.96 -0.52 6.53
CA VAL A 316 -21.06 0.94 6.64
C VAL A 316 -20.03 1.47 7.60
N TRP A 317 -19.39 2.57 7.19
CA TRP A 317 -18.58 3.35 8.12
C TRP A 317 -19.51 4.17 9.00
N VAL A 318 -19.22 4.18 10.29
CA VAL A 318 -20.01 4.88 11.30
C VAL A 318 -19.18 6.00 11.89
N ALA A 319 -19.73 7.20 11.93
CA ALA A 319 -19.14 8.33 12.63
C ALA A 319 -20.13 8.99 13.57
N GLU A 320 -19.64 9.39 14.74
CA GLU A 320 -20.36 10.23 15.68
C GLU A 320 -20.07 11.70 15.38
N LEU A 321 -21.14 12.49 15.39
CA LEU A 321 -21.12 13.92 15.14
C LEU A 321 -21.61 14.63 16.39
N ARG A 322 -20.77 15.52 16.93
CA ARG A 322 -21.13 16.40 18.04
C ARG A 322 -21.13 17.84 17.55
N TYR A 323 -22.26 18.52 17.65
CA TYR A 323 -22.41 19.89 17.18
C TYR A 323 -23.31 20.66 18.14
N SER A 324 -23.16 21.98 18.16
CA SER A 324 -24.00 22.86 18.97
C SER A 324 -25.04 23.51 18.08
N GLN A 325 -26.32 23.31 18.40
CA GLN A 325 -27.40 23.99 17.70
C GLN A 325 -27.94 25.11 18.60
N GLN A 326 -27.91 26.35 18.11
CA GLN A 326 -28.58 27.46 18.80
C GLN A 326 -30.09 27.29 18.68
N ARG A 327 -30.76 27.04 19.81
CA ARG A 327 -32.22 27.07 19.88
C ARG A 327 -32.67 28.46 20.34
N GLY A 328 -33.24 29.24 19.42
CA GLY A 328 -33.95 30.49 19.72
C GLY A 328 -33.18 31.77 19.36
N ARG A 329 -33.94 32.84 19.09
CA ARG A 329 -33.42 34.09 18.49
C ARG A 329 -32.75 35.08 19.44
N LEU A 330 -32.81 34.91 20.77
CA LEU A 330 -32.32 35.98 21.67
C LEU A 330 -31.49 35.55 22.89
N LEU A 331 -31.72 34.41 23.57
CA LEU A 331 -30.98 34.07 24.82
C LEU A 331 -30.88 32.55 25.11
N GLY A 332 -30.85 31.70 24.08
CA GLY A 332 -30.78 30.24 24.26
C GLY A 332 -29.34 29.72 24.25
N GLY A 333 -28.88 29.18 25.37
CA GLY A 333 -27.61 28.43 25.43
C GLY A 333 -27.59 27.31 24.38
N GLY A 334 -26.46 27.14 23.69
CA GLY A 334 -26.30 26.09 22.69
C GLY A 334 -26.42 24.72 23.33
N VAL A 335 -27.35 23.89 22.85
CA VAL A 335 -27.47 22.49 23.30
C VAL A 335 -26.56 21.65 22.43
N GLU A 336 -25.64 20.91 23.07
CA GLU A 336 -24.84 19.92 22.38
C GLU A 336 -25.76 18.81 21.87
N GLN A 337 -25.79 18.64 20.55
CA GLN A 337 -26.49 17.57 19.85
C GLN A 337 -25.51 16.47 19.47
N ARG A 338 -25.98 15.22 19.48
CA ARG A 338 -25.25 14.05 19.02
C ARG A 338 -26.04 13.34 17.94
N THR A 339 -25.43 13.21 16.76
CA THR A 339 -26.01 12.48 15.63
C THR A 339 -25.00 11.46 15.09
N LEU A 340 -25.48 10.54 14.24
CA LEU A 340 -24.64 9.58 13.54
C LEU A 340 -24.64 9.87 12.04
N ALA A 341 -23.46 9.79 11.44
CA ALA A 341 -23.29 9.67 10.00
C ALA A 341 -22.93 8.23 9.64
N LEU A 342 -23.63 7.69 8.64
CA LEU A 342 -23.37 6.39 8.05
C LEU A 342 -22.98 6.58 6.58
N LEU A 343 -21.92 5.89 6.14
CA LEU A 343 -21.48 5.87 4.75
C LEU A 343 -21.46 4.44 4.23
N ASP A 344 -22.06 4.20 3.06
CA ASP A 344 -21.91 2.93 2.35
C ASP A 344 -20.45 2.69 1.99
N ALA A 345 -19.84 1.67 2.60
CA ALA A 345 -18.44 1.36 2.40
C ALA A 345 -18.15 0.77 1.01
N CYS A 346 -19.16 0.36 0.24
CA CYS A 346 -19.04 -0.22 -1.10
C CYS A 346 -18.97 0.82 -2.23
N ALA A 347 -19.22 2.11 -1.94
CA ALA A 347 -19.14 3.17 -2.94
C ALA A 347 -18.34 4.38 -2.48
N GLY A 348 -18.42 4.75 -1.20
CA GLY A 348 -17.57 5.82 -0.68
C GLY A 348 -17.85 7.20 -1.26
N THR A 349 -19.09 7.52 -1.63
CA THR A 349 -19.43 8.84 -2.19
C THR A 349 -20.19 9.69 -1.17
N ALA A 350 -19.99 11.01 -1.22
CA ALA A 350 -20.65 11.93 -0.29
C ALA A 350 -22.19 11.85 -0.35
N GLU A 351 -22.76 11.48 -1.51
CA GLU A 351 -24.19 11.28 -1.72
C GLU A 351 -24.77 10.09 -0.96
N THR A 352 -23.93 9.11 -0.59
CA THR A 352 -24.34 7.94 0.19
C THR A 352 -24.27 8.16 1.70
N VAL A 353 -23.87 9.36 2.15
CA VAL A 353 -23.82 9.71 3.57
C VAL A 353 -25.22 10.00 4.11
N ALA A 354 -25.71 9.10 4.95
CA ALA A 354 -26.95 9.25 5.68
C ALA A 354 -26.69 9.80 7.08
N ILE A 355 -27.43 10.84 7.49
CA ILE A 355 -27.33 11.44 8.83
C ILE A 355 -28.61 11.13 9.60
N PHE A 356 -28.47 10.66 10.84
CA PHE A 356 -29.57 10.21 11.70
C PHE A 356 -29.74 11.13 12.91
N ASP A 357 -30.69 12.05 12.83
CA ASP A 357 -31.10 12.92 13.94
C ASP A 357 -32.64 12.86 14.14
N PRO A 358 -33.15 12.26 15.23
CA PRO A 358 -32.41 11.57 16.29
C PRO A 358 -31.86 10.21 15.82
N VAL A 359 -30.84 9.72 16.53
CA VAL A 359 -30.27 8.38 16.31
C VAL A 359 -31.26 7.31 16.79
N PRO A 360 -31.65 6.33 15.95
CA PRO A 360 -32.48 5.22 16.38
C PRO A 360 -31.84 4.42 17.52
N GLU A 361 -32.59 4.12 18.57
CA GLU A 361 -32.05 3.45 19.77
C GLU A 361 -31.44 2.08 19.46
N ALA A 362 -32.07 1.32 18.57
CA ALA A 362 -31.52 0.02 18.15
C ALA A 362 -30.24 0.15 17.30
N LEU A 363 -30.07 1.24 16.53
CA LEU A 363 -28.80 1.54 15.88
C LEU A 363 -27.74 1.87 16.94
N ARG A 364 -28.10 2.67 17.96
CA ARG A 364 -27.22 3.00 19.08
C ARG A 364 -26.81 1.77 19.89
N ALA A 365 -27.75 0.88 20.21
CA ALA A 365 -27.51 -0.36 20.93
C ALA A 365 -26.58 -1.30 20.16
N ALA A 366 -26.82 -1.50 18.86
CA ALA A 366 -25.99 -2.35 18.01
C ALA A 366 -24.53 -1.84 17.91
N LEU A 367 -24.32 -0.53 17.95
CA LEU A 367 -22.97 0.04 17.93
C LEU A 367 -22.20 -0.16 19.24
N ASN A 368 -22.90 -0.35 20.36
CA ASN A 368 -22.30 -0.56 21.68
C ASN A 368 -22.11 -2.04 22.03
N HIS A 369 -22.73 -2.96 21.28
CA HIS A 369 -22.71 -4.39 21.57
C HIS A 369 -22.31 -5.19 20.32
N PRO A 370 -21.00 -5.35 20.05
CA PRO A 370 -20.53 -6.22 18.97
C PRO A 370 -21.03 -7.65 19.17
N MET A 371 -21.46 -8.28 18.08
CA MET A 371 -21.98 -9.65 18.09
C MET A 371 -21.40 -10.49 16.95
N ARG A 372 -21.53 -11.82 17.08
CA ARG A 372 -21.15 -12.75 16.01
C ARG A 372 -22.31 -12.85 15.03
N VAL A 373 -21.98 -12.91 13.75
CA VAL A 373 -22.97 -12.90 12.67
C VAL A 373 -23.32 -14.33 12.27
N GLY A 374 -24.61 -14.58 12.04
CA GLY A 374 -25.09 -15.83 11.45
C GLY A 374 -24.62 -16.03 10.00
N ALA A 375 -25.06 -17.12 9.36
CA ALA A 375 -24.77 -17.38 7.94
C ALA A 375 -25.58 -16.43 7.03
N ILE A 376 -25.10 -15.19 6.87
CA ILE A 376 -25.69 -14.16 6.01
C ILE A 376 -24.61 -13.63 5.08
N ASP A 377 -24.96 -13.42 3.81
CA ASP A 377 -24.05 -12.83 2.83
C ASP A 377 -23.64 -11.40 3.24
N ILE A 378 -22.36 -11.08 3.09
CA ILE A 378 -21.79 -9.78 3.44
C ILE A 378 -21.22 -9.14 2.18
N ALA A 379 -21.47 -7.86 1.93
CA ALA A 379 -20.78 -7.13 0.85
C ALA A 379 -19.36 -6.75 1.28
N LEU A 380 -18.39 -6.77 0.35
CA LEU A 380 -17.03 -6.29 0.64
C LEU A 380 -16.89 -4.76 0.49
N PRO A 381 -16.27 -4.06 1.45
CA PRO A 381 -16.01 -2.63 1.33
C PRO A 381 -15.04 -2.33 0.17
N GLU A 382 -15.18 -1.15 -0.42
CA GLU A 382 -14.24 -0.54 -1.37
C GLU A 382 -13.54 0.70 -0.78
N THR A 383 -13.90 1.08 0.45
CA THR A 383 -13.33 2.23 1.15
C THR A 383 -12.65 1.83 2.43
N THR A 384 -11.58 2.54 2.76
CA THR A 384 -10.91 2.49 4.06
C THR A 384 -11.53 3.49 5.04
N ALA A 385 -11.18 3.38 6.32
CA ALA A 385 -11.60 4.35 7.33
C ALA A 385 -11.11 5.77 7.01
N ALA A 386 -9.94 5.89 6.35
CA ALA A 386 -9.38 7.17 5.92
C ALA A 386 -10.23 7.80 4.81
N ASP A 387 -10.62 7.02 3.80
CA ASP A 387 -11.51 7.50 2.73
C ASP A 387 -12.86 7.92 3.30
N ALA A 388 -13.42 7.10 4.19
CA ALA A 388 -14.70 7.37 4.83
C ALA A 388 -14.70 8.69 5.59
N ARG A 389 -13.62 8.98 6.33
CA ARG A 389 -13.42 10.27 7.01
C ARG A 389 -13.45 11.43 6.03
N VAL A 390 -12.70 11.35 4.93
CA VAL A 390 -12.64 12.41 3.92
C VAL A 390 -14.02 12.64 3.30
N VAL A 391 -14.69 11.56 2.88
CA VAL A 391 -16.00 11.59 2.21
C VAL A 391 -17.09 12.14 3.13
N MET A 392 -17.16 11.67 4.38
CA MET A 392 -18.13 12.19 5.35
C MET A 392 -17.88 13.66 5.66
N GLN A 393 -16.63 14.08 5.83
CA GLN A 393 -16.30 15.49 6.03
C GLN A 393 -16.72 16.36 4.84
N GLN A 394 -16.54 15.88 3.62
CA GLN A 394 -17.05 16.56 2.42
C GLN A 394 -18.57 16.68 2.44
N ALA A 395 -19.29 15.61 2.76
CA ALA A 395 -20.74 15.62 2.86
C ALA A 395 -21.27 16.61 3.91
N LEU A 396 -20.56 16.76 5.04
CA LEU A 396 -20.93 17.67 6.12
C LEU A 396 -20.67 19.13 5.78
N ARG A 397 -19.62 19.44 5.01
CA ARG A 397 -19.32 20.81 4.57
C ARG A 397 -20.46 21.41 3.73
N CYS A 398 -21.23 20.57 3.04
CA CYS A 398 -22.38 20.98 2.25
C CYS A 398 -23.64 21.23 3.11
N ARG A 399 -23.59 21.05 4.44
CA ARG A 399 -24.74 21.13 5.34
C ARG A 399 -24.51 22.20 6.43
N PRO A 400 -25.16 23.38 6.30
CA PRO A 400 -24.96 24.51 7.23
C PRO A 400 -25.19 24.18 8.70
N GLU A 401 -26.09 23.24 9.01
CA GLU A 401 -26.42 22.81 10.35
C GLU A 401 -25.28 22.08 11.09
N PHE A 402 -24.26 21.61 10.37
CA PHE A 402 -23.09 20.93 10.92
C PHE A 402 -21.81 21.77 10.84
N GLN A 403 -21.93 23.10 10.70
CA GLN A 403 -20.79 24.00 10.79
C GLN A 403 -20.09 23.82 12.15
N ASN A 404 -18.79 23.49 12.11
CA ASN A 404 -17.95 23.18 13.29
C ASN A 404 -18.32 21.91 14.06
N ALA A 405 -19.01 20.94 13.44
CA ALA A 405 -19.22 19.63 14.07
C ALA A 405 -17.89 18.93 14.39
N ARG A 406 -17.74 18.42 15.61
CA ARG A 406 -16.69 17.46 15.96
C ARG A 406 -17.06 16.10 15.38
N PHE A 407 -16.14 15.52 14.64
CA PHE A 407 -16.33 14.31 13.87
C PHE A 407 -15.40 13.21 14.36
N GLU A 408 -15.96 12.06 14.73
CA GLU A 408 -15.21 10.90 15.20
C GLU A 408 -15.69 9.63 14.47
N VAL A 409 -14.84 9.04 13.61
CA VAL A 409 -15.14 7.74 13.00
C VAL A 409 -15.01 6.67 14.07
N ARG A 410 -16.09 5.95 14.34
CA ARG A 410 -16.15 4.86 15.33
C ARG A 410 -15.58 3.56 14.77
N GLY A 411 -15.90 3.23 13.52
CA GLY A 411 -15.46 1.99 12.89
C GLY A 411 -16.42 1.51 11.81
N LEU A 412 -16.23 0.27 11.38
CA LEU A 412 -17.08 -0.43 10.43
C LEU A 412 -18.20 -1.17 11.18
N ALA A 413 -19.43 -1.06 10.71
CA ALA A 413 -20.58 -1.84 11.17
C ALA A 413 -21.23 -2.56 9.99
N LEU A 414 -21.96 -3.63 10.28
CA LEU A 414 -22.77 -4.36 9.30
C LEU A 414 -24.25 -4.07 9.54
N ILE A 415 -24.96 -3.64 8.51
CA ILE A 415 -26.40 -3.34 8.60
C ILE A 415 -27.22 -4.18 7.60
N PRO A 416 -28.47 -4.55 7.91
CA PRO A 416 -29.32 -5.31 7.02
C PRO A 416 -29.67 -4.47 5.80
N ALA A 417 -29.44 -5.05 4.63
CA ALA A 417 -29.81 -4.49 3.37
C ALA A 417 -30.62 -5.50 2.56
N VAL A 418 -31.59 -4.99 1.81
CA VAL A 418 -32.38 -5.78 0.87
C VAL A 418 -32.25 -5.20 -0.52
N THR A 419 -32.15 -6.08 -1.50
CA THR A 419 -32.38 -5.72 -2.89
C THR A 419 -33.81 -6.09 -3.25
N VAL A 420 -34.56 -5.10 -3.75
CA VAL A 420 -35.89 -5.30 -4.29
C VAL A 420 -35.89 -5.15 -5.81
N ARG A 421 -36.64 -6.02 -6.46
CA ARG A 421 -37.00 -5.90 -7.87
C ARG A 421 -38.32 -5.15 -7.95
N LEU A 422 -38.33 -4.07 -8.73
CA LEU A 422 -39.50 -3.27 -9.05
C LEU A 422 -39.84 -3.50 -10.52
N ARG A 423 -40.99 -4.11 -10.81
CA ARG A 423 -41.49 -4.32 -12.19
C ARG A 423 -42.64 -3.37 -12.47
N ALA A 424 -42.51 -2.51 -13.48
CA ALA A 424 -43.57 -1.64 -14.00
C ALA A 424 -43.77 -1.87 -15.51
N ARG A 425 -44.83 -1.29 -16.09
CA ARG A 425 -45.05 -1.29 -17.56
C ARG A 425 -43.87 -0.70 -18.34
N GLY A 426 -43.20 0.32 -17.78
CA GLY A 426 -42.02 0.96 -18.36
C GLY A 426 -40.70 0.16 -18.22
N GLY A 427 -40.75 -1.04 -17.63
CA GLY A 427 -39.60 -1.92 -17.47
C GLY A 427 -39.35 -2.36 -16.04
N GLN A 428 -38.27 -3.10 -15.86
CA GLN A 428 -37.83 -3.62 -14.58
C GLN A 428 -36.61 -2.85 -14.08
N ARG A 429 -36.61 -2.47 -12.81
CA ARG A 429 -35.44 -1.92 -12.12
C ARG A 429 -35.19 -2.66 -10.81
N GLN A 430 -33.96 -2.59 -10.32
CA GLN A 430 -33.57 -3.13 -9.01
C GLN A 430 -33.06 -1.99 -8.15
N VAL A 431 -33.41 -2.01 -6.86
CA VAL A 431 -33.00 -1.01 -5.88
C VAL A 431 -32.54 -1.75 -4.62
N SER A 432 -31.35 -1.40 -4.15
CA SER A 432 -30.82 -1.89 -2.88
C SER A 432 -30.94 -0.81 -1.81
N THR A 433 -31.37 -1.17 -0.61
CA THR A 433 -31.51 -0.20 0.48
C THR A 433 -31.31 -0.84 1.85
N ALA A 434 -30.92 -0.02 2.82
CA ALA A 434 -30.85 -0.35 4.23
C ALA A 434 -31.58 0.71 5.09
N LEU A 435 -31.80 0.39 6.37
CA LEU A 435 -32.37 1.28 7.40
C LEU A 435 -33.60 2.07 6.91
N GLN A 436 -34.67 1.36 6.54
CA GLN A 436 -35.95 1.94 6.11
C GLN A 436 -35.87 2.89 4.89
N GLY A 437 -34.93 2.68 3.96
CA GLY A 437 -34.80 3.55 2.78
C GLY A 437 -33.84 4.73 2.97
N ARG A 438 -33.32 4.93 4.18
CA ARG A 438 -32.47 6.10 4.50
C ARG A 438 -31.03 5.94 4.06
N VAL A 439 -30.53 4.70 4.01
CA VAL A 439 -29.22 4.38 3.46
C VAL A 439 -29.44 3.73 2.09
N ARG A 440 -29.11 4.46 1.03
CA ARG A 440 -29.08 3.91 -0.32
C ARG A 440 -27.85 3.01 -0.42
N ALA A 441 -28.07 1.71 -0.56
CA ALA A 441 -26.98 0.81 -0.91
C ALA A 441 -26.66 1.05 -2.39
N SER A 442 -25.40 1.31 -2.68
CA SER A 442 -24.92 1.49 -4.03
C SER A 442 -25.20 0.26 -4.90
N LYS A 443 -25.28 0.45 -6.22
CA LYS A 443 -25.36 -0.68 -7.16
C LYS A 443 -24.16 -1.63 -6.99
N ARG A 444 -23.00 -1.08 -6.60
CA ARG A 444 -21.79 -1.82 -6.29
C ARG A 444 -21.96 -2.79 -5.12
N ALA A 445 -22.77 -2.47 -4.11
CA ALA A 445 -22.95 -3.34 -2.95
C ALA A 445 -23.30 -4.79 -3.35
N ARG A 446 -24.14 -4.98 -4.38
CA ARG A 446 -24.49 -6.32 -4.88
C ARG A 446 -23.33 -7.01 -5.58
N GLU A 447 -22.62 -6.32 -6.46
CA GLU A 447 -21.39 -6.83 -7.11
C GLU A 447 -20.36 -7.24 -6.04
N ARG A 448 -20.31 -6.49 -4.94
CA ARG A 448 -19.45 -6.77 -3.79
C ARG A 448 -19.92 -7.94 -2.92
N VAL A 449 -21.22 -8.25 -2.89
CA VAL A 449 -21.72 -9.52 -2.31
C VAL A 449 -21.24 -10.71 -3.13
N GLU A 450 -21.37 -10.65 -4.46
CA GLU A 450 -20.92 -11.73 -5.35
C GLU A 450 -19.39 -11.93 -5.24
N THR A 451 -18.65 -10.82 -5.15
CA THR A 451 -17.21 -10.83 -4.88
C THR A 451 -16.89 -11.48 -3.53
N ALA A 452 -17.64 -11.12 -2.47
CA ALA A 452 -17.47 -11.71 -1.14
C ALA A 452 -17.72 -13.22 -1.17
N ARG A 453 -18.81 -13.67 -1.80
CA ARG A 453 -19.14 -15.10 -1.94
C ARG A 453 -18.01 -15.85 -2.62
N TRP A 454 -17.47 -15.32 -3.72
CA TRP A 454 -16.34 -15.92 -4.40
C TRP A 454 -15.08 -15.94 -3.53
N LEU A 455 -14.74 -14.82 -2.89
CA LEU A 455 -13.55 -14.69 -2.04
C LEU A 455 -13.63 -15.67 -0.86
N PHE A 456 -14.76 -15.69 -0.16
CA PHE A 456 -14.98 -16.55 1.00
C PHE A 456 -15.11 -18.02 0.62
N ALA A 457 -15.72 -18.34 -0.53
CA ALA A 457 -15.73 -19.71 -1.04
C ALA A 457 -14.32 -20.21 -1.39
N ARG A 458 -13.48 -19.34 -1.95
CA ARG A 458 -12.11 -19.67 -2.35
C ARG A 458 -11.17 -19.82 -1.13
N PHE A 459 -11.27 -18.93 -0.16
CA PHE A 459 -10.26 -18.78 0.90
C PHE A 459 -10.75 -19.02 2.34
N ALA A 460 -12.06 -19.11 2.58
CA ALA A 460 -12.64 -19.11 3.94
C ALA A 460 -13.56 -20.30 4.28
N ARG A 461 -13.75 -21.29 3.38
CA ARG A 461 -14.53 -22.50 3.67
C ARG A 461 -13.72 -23.63 4.26
#